data_AF-A0A923W6T3-F1
#
_entry.id   AF-A0A923W6T3-F1
#
_cell.length_a   1.000
_cell.length_b   1.000
_cell.length_c   1.000
_cell.angle_alpha   90.00
_cell.angle_beta   90.00
_cell.angle_gamma   90.00
#
_symmetry.space_group_name_H-M   'P 1'
#
loop_
_entity.id
_entity.type
_entity.pdbx_description
1 polymer ?
#
loop_
_entity_poly.entity_id
_entity_poly.type
_entity_poly.pdbx_seq_one_letter_code
_entity_poly.pdbx_strand_id
1 'polypeptide(L)'
;MMNLDQRLTAFLRLGARLTAFLHTEPEAVADLARRAAGPNSWFDELNVRAALTGIAAMLRDDELRPWLAAYAPASLEPAAPRRVGVVMAGNIPLVGFHDLLCVLLSGHTLLAKLASTDPVLPRWLVTELLALEPAFAARI
;
A
#
# COMPACT_ATOMS: atom_id res chain seq x y z
N MET A 1 14.68 -6.92 -13.38
CA MET A 1 14.26 -5.59 -12.91
C MET A 1 12.78 -5.44 -13.23
N MET A 2 11.93 -5.10 -12.26
CA MET A 2 10.49 -4.93 -12.52
C MET A 2 10.26 -3.64 -13.31
N ASN A 3 9.54 -3.71 -14.43
CA ASN A 3 9.17 -2.53 -15.22
C ASN A 3 7.87 -1.87 -14.67
N LEU A 4 7.53 -0.70 -15.19
CA LEU A 4 6.38 0.09 -14.75
C LEU A 4 5.07 -0.69 -14.87
N ASP A 5 4.85 -1.38 -15.98
CA ASP A 5 3.63 -2.13 -16.22
C ASP A 5 3.42 -3.26 -15.19
N GLN A 6 4.50 -3.95 -14.81
CA GLN A 6 4.46 -4.97 -13.76
C GLN A 6 4.12 -4.35 -12.40
N ARG A 7 4.76 -3.22 -12.05
CA ARG A 7 4.50 -2.53 -10.78
C ARG A 7 3.06 -2.01 -10.72
N LEU A 8 2.60 -1.37 -11.79
CA LEU A 8 1.22 -0.88 -11.93
C LEU A 8 0.21 -2.03 -11.82
N THR A 9 0.43 -3.12 -12.56
CA THR A 9 -0.46 -4.30 -12.53
C THR A 9 -0.57 -4.89 -11.13
N ALA A 10 0.52 -4.95 -10.38
CA ALA A 10 0.50 -5.43 -9.00
C ALA A 10 -0.35 -4.53 -8.08
N PHE A 11 -0.26 -3.21 -8.23
CA PHE A 11 -1.08 -2.26 -7.46
C PHE A 11 -2.56 -2.30 -7.85
N LEU A 12 -2.89 -2.47 -9.13
CA LEU A 12 -4.28 -2.70 -9.58
C LEU A 12 -4.85 -3.99 -8.98
N ARG A 13 -4.05 -5.07 -8.97
CA ARG A 13 -4.43 -6.34 -8.31
C ARG A 13 -4.60 -6.17 -6.80
N LEU A 14 -3.77 -5.35 -6.16
CA LEU A 14 -3.93 -5.01 -4.74
C LEU A 14 -5.25 -4.28 -4.51
N GLY A 15 -5.61 -3.28 -5.34
CA GLY A 15 -6.90 -2.60 -5.25
C GLY A 15 -8.10 -3.55 -5.37
N ALA A 16 -8.05 -4.48 -6.33
CA ALA A 16 -9.07 -5.52 -6.48
C ALA A 16 -9.11 -6.48 -5.27
N ARG A 17 -7.96 -6.89 -4.74
CA ARG A 17 -7.84 -7.73 -3.55
C ARG A 17 -8.44 -7.06 -2.32
N LEU A 18 -8.16 -5.77 -2.10
CA LEU A 18 -8.72 -4.99 -0.99
C LEU A 18 -10.23 -4.82 -1.13
N THR A 19 -10.71 -4.56 -2.35
CA THR A 19 -12.15 -4.50 -2.64
C THR A 19 -12.83 -5.83 -2.29
N ALA A 20 -12.27 -6.97 -2.73
CA ALA A 20 -12.78 -8.28 -2.39
C ALA A 20 -12.73 -8.54 -0.87
N PHE A 21 -11.60 -8.28 -0.23
CA PHE A 21 -11.41 -8.45 1.22
C PHE A 21 -12.51 -7.75 2.03
N LEU A 22 -12.82 -6.49 1.67
CA LEU A 22 -13.85 -5.70 2.33
C LEU A 22 -15.26 -6.27 2.19
N HIS A 23 -15.57 -6.93 1.07
CA HIS A 23 -16.92 -7.42 0.76
C HIS A 23 -17.13 -8.89 1.14
N THR A 24 -16.11 -9.73 0.98
CA THR A 24 -16.24 -11.20 1.11
C THR A 24 -15.68 -11.73 2.42
N GLU A 25 -14.87 -10.95 3.15
CA GLU A 25 -14.20 -11.40 4.38
C GLU A 25 -14.43 -10.43 5.57
N PRO A 26 -15.69 -10.09 5.90
CA PRO A 26 -16.00 -9.09 6.92
C PRO A 26 -15.41 -9.42 8.30
N GLU A 27 -15.37 -10.70 8.68
CA GLU A 27 -14.77 -11.15 9.94
C GLU A 27 -13.24 -10.98 9.97
N ALA A 28 -12.57 -11.19 8.84
CA ALA A 28 -11.12 -10.99 8.73
C ALA A 28 -10.76 -9.50 8.77
N VAL A 29 -11.62 -8.64 8.20
CA VAL A 29 -11.48 -7.18 8.32
C VAL A 29 -11.64 -6.75 9.78
N ALA A 30 -12.66 -7.26 10.47
CA ALA A 30 -12.87 -6.99 11.89
C ALA A 30 -11.69 -7.49 12.75
N ASP A 31 -11.13 -8.65 12.43
CA ASP A 31 -9.93 -9.16 13.10
C ASP A 31 -8.69 -8.29 12.89
N LEU A 32 -8.44 -7.88 11.65
CA LEU A 32 -7.35 -6.97 11.31
C LEU A 32 -7.48 -5.66 12.10
N ALA A 33 -8.69 -5.10 12.17
CA ALA A 33 -8.97 -3.89 12.92
C ALA A 33 -8.75 -4.09 14.43
N ARG A 34 -9.24 -5.17 15.04
CA ARG A 34 -8.99 -5.47 16.46
C ARG A 34 -7.49 -5.56 16.77
N ARG A 35 -6.71 -6.20 15.90
CA ARG A 35 -5.25 -6.31 16.05
C ARG A 35 -4.57 -4.96 15.93
N ALA A 36 -5.04 -4.10 15.02
CA ALA A 36 -4.54 -2.75 14.83
C ALA A 36 -4.93 -1.79 15.98
N ALA A 37 -6.09 -2.01 16.60
CA ALA A 37 -6.61 -1.23 17.71
C ALA A 37 -5.81 -1.42 19.02
N GLY A 38 -5.15 -2.57 19.20
CA GLY A 38 -4.33 -2.87 20.38
C GLY A 38 -3.27 -1.80 20.67
N PRO A 39 -2.36 -1.48 19.73
CA PRO A 39 -1.37 -0.41 19.89
C PRO A 39 -1.93 1.00 19.68
N ASN A 40 -3.11 1.16 19.07
CA ASN A 40 -3.73 2.46 18.80
C ASN A 40 -5.26 2.38 18.78
N SER A 41 -5.92 2.84 19.84
CA SER A 41 -7.38 2.77 19.99
C SER A 41 -8.17 3.55 18.93
N TRP A 42 -7.54 4.46 18.18
CA TRP A 42 -8.19 5.17 17.07
C TRP A 42 -8.35 4.28 15.84
N PHE A 43 -7.70 3.12 15.78
CA PHE A 43 -7.75 2.20 14.65
C PHE A 43 -8.88 1.19 14.84
N ASP A 44 -10.06 1.70 15.18
CA ASP A 44 -11.28 0.92 15.23
C ASP A 44 -11.67 0.40 13.84
N GLU A 45 -12.65 -0.50 13.81
CA GLU A 45 -13.09 -1.13 12.58
C GLU A 45 -13.60 -0.11 11.55
N LEU A 46 -14.25 0.96 12.01
CA LEU A 46 -14.76 2.00 11.12
C LEU A 46 -13.61 2.70 10.38
N ASN A 47 -12.59 3.15 11.12
CA ASN A 47 -11.44 3.87 10.55
C ASN A 47 -10.57 2.96 9.68
N VAL A 48 -10.39 1.70 10.07
CA VAL A 48 -9.66 0.72 9.26
C VAL A 48 -10.41 0.41 7.96
N ARG A 49 -11.72 0.18 8.01
CA ARG A 49 -12.55 -0.02 6.80
C ARG A 49 -12.52 1.20 5.90
N ALA A 50 -12.61 2.41 6.45
CA ALA A 50 -12.54 3.65 5.69
C ALA A 50 -11.20 3.78 4.94
N ALA A 51 -10.08 3.53 5.62
CA ALA A 51 -8.76 3.59 5.00
C ALA A 51 -8.58 2.54 3.90
N LEU A 52 -8.97 1.29 4.14
CA LEU A 52 -8.91 0.22 3.14
C LEU A 52 -9.79 0.54 1.92
N THR A 53 -10.99 1.09 2.14
CA THR A 53 -11.91 1.49 1.07
C THR A 53 -11.31 2.61 0.23
N GLY A 54 -10.73 3.63 0.87
CA GLY A 54 -10.07 4.74 0.18
C GLY A 54 -8.87 4.27 -0.65
N ILE A 55 -8.05 3.37 -0.11
CA ILE A 55 -6.92 2.78 -0.82
C ILE A 55 -7.41 1.93 -2.00
N ALA A 56 -8.42 1.09 -1.81
CA ALA A 56 -9.00 0.29 -2.88
C ALA A 56 -9.54 1.17 -4.02
N ALA A 57 -10.21 2.28 -3.68
CA ALA A 57 -10.70 3.25 -4.66
C ALA A 57 -9.55 3.94 -5.41
N MET A 58 -8.49 4.37 -4.72
CA MET A 58 -7.32 5.01 -5.35
C MET A 58 -6.57 4.05 -6.29
N LEU A 59 -6.66 2.75 -6.05
CA LEU A 59 -6.01 1.71 -6.85
C LEU A 59 -6.87 1.17 -8.00
N ARG A 60 -8.05 1.75 -8.25
CA ARG A 60 -8.82 1.37 -9.45
C ARG A 60 -8.10 1.83 -10.71
N ASP A 61 -8.32 1.11 -11.80
CA ASP A 61 -7.66 1.37 -13.09
C ASP A 61 -7.96 2.77 -13.63
N ASP A 62 -9.22 3.19 -13.49
CA ASP A 62 -9.75 4.49 -13.91
C ASP A 62 -9.29 5.67 -13.03
N GLU A 63 -8.63 5.40 -11.90
CA GLU A 63 -8.06 6.41 -10.99
C GLU A 63 -6.53 6.43 -11.04
N LEU A 64 -5.91 5.25 -10.93
CA LEU A 64 -4.46 5.11 -10.81
C LEU A 64 -3.74 5.41 -12.12
N ARG A 65 -4.27 4.97 -13.28
CA ARG A 65 -3.61 5.23 -14.57
C ARG A 65 -3.61 6.72 -14.92
N PRO A 66 -4.73 7.46 -14.84
CA PRO A 66 -4.71 8.90 -15.12
C PRO A 66 -3.78 9.67 -14.17
N TRP A 67 -3.78 9.32 -12.87
CA TRP A 67 -2.85 9.91 -11.91
C TRP A 67 -1.39 9.67 -12.29
N LEU A 68 -1.03 8.44 -12.67
CA LEU A 68 0.33 8.07 -13.05
C LEU A 68 0.77 8.71 -14.38
N ALA A 69 -0.17 8.92 -15.31
CA ALA A 69 0.10 9.53 -16.63
C ALA A 69 0.50 11.02 -16.53
N ALA A 70 0.25 11.68 -15.40
CA ALA A 70 0.68 13.06 -15.16
C ALA A 70 2.20 13.19 -14.94
N TYR A 71 2.92 12.07 -14.74
CA TYR A 71 4.35 12.06 -14.46
C TYR A 71 5.16 11.70 -15.71
N ALA A 72 6.32 12.33 -15.86
CA ALA A 72 7.23 12.03 -16.96
C ALA A 72 7.74 10.56 -16.87
N PRO A 73 7.87 9.83 -18.00
CA PRO A 73 8.35 8.44 -17.99
C PRO A 73 9.70 8.26 -17.28
N ALA A 74 10.61 9.22 -17.39
CA ALA A 74 11.91 9.19 -16.72
C ALA A 74 11.83 9.22 -15.17
N SER A 75 10.73 9.75 -14.61
CA SER A 75 10.45 9.73 -13.17
C SER A 75 9.92 8.38 -12.68
N LEU A 76 9.41 7.56 -13.61
CA LEU A 76 8.84 6.24 -13.34
C LEU A 76 9.83 5.11 -13.66
N GLU A 77 10.77 5.35 -14.56
CA GLU A 77 11.83 4.41 -14.94
C GLU A 77 13.21 5.06 -14.77
N PRO A 78 13.67 5.24 -13.52
CA PRO A 78 14.97 5.86 -13.24
C PRO A 78 16.11 4.96 -13.72
N ALA A 79 17.08 5.53 -14.43
CA ALA A 79 18.27 4.81 -14.89
C ALA A 79 19.10 4.22 -13.72
N ALA A 80 19.04 4.84 -12.55
CA ALA A 80 19.69 4.38 -11.32
C ALA A 80 18.70 4.43 -10.14
N PRO A 81 18.00 3.30 -9.85
CA PRO A 81 17.13 3.18 -8.69
C PRO A 81 17.86 3.47 -7.37
N ARG A 82 17.17 4.12 -6.42
CA ARG A 82 17.69 4.47 -5.10
C ARG A 82 16.90 3.78 -4.00
N ARG A 83 17.51 3.70 -2.81
CA ARG A 83 16.84 3.33 -1.56
C ARG A 83 16.27 4.60 -0.92
N VAL A 84 14.96 4.64 -0.72
CA VAL A 84 14.24 5.79 -0.17
C VAL A 84 13.75 5.46 1.23
N GLY A 85 14.26 6.17 2.22
CA GLY A 85 13.82 6.07 3.60
C GLY A 85 12.49 6.78 3.81
N VAL A 86 11.49 6.08 4.36
CA VAL A 86 10.18 6.63 4.70
C VAL A 86 9.93 6.40 6.18
N VAL A 87 9.65 7.47 6.93
CA VAL A 87 9.18 7.39 8.32
C VAL A 87 7.67 7.48 8.27
N MET A 88 6.99 6.33 8.39
CA MET A 88 5.54 6.27 8.26
C MET A 88 4.89 6.73 9.56
N ALA A 89 4.00 7.72 9.46
CA ALA A 89 3.18 8.15 10.58
C ALA A 89 2.16 7.06 10.96
N GLY A 90 1.71 7.09 12.22
CA GLY A 90 0.75 6.13 12.76
C GLY A 90 -0.45 6.80 13.44
N ASN A 91 -0.79 8.01 13.00
CA ASN A 91 -1.93 8.79 13.50
C ASN A 91 -3.25 8.47 12.77
N ILE A 92 -3.19 7.91 11.55
CA ILE A 92 -4.34 7.48 10.75
C ILE A 92 -4.01 6.10 10.15
N PRO A 93 -4.96 5.15 10.10
CA PRO A 93 -4.73 3.83 9.51
C PRO A 93 -4.12 3.94 8.10
N LEU A 94 -2.98 3.28 7.88
CA LEU A 94 -2.32 3.22 6.56
C LEU A 94 -1.98 4.58 5.93
N VAL A 95 -1.80 5.66 6.71
CA VAL A 95 -1.44 6.98 6.17
C VAL A 95 -0.15 6.97 5.35
N GLY A 96 0.81 6.11 5.70
CA GLY A 96 2.06 5.92 4.95
C GLY A 96 1.91 5.14 3.63
N PHE A 97 0.71 4.69 3.27
CA PHE A 97 0.49 3.92 2.04
C PHE A 97 0.86 4.71 0.78
N HIS A 98 0.51 6.01 0.72
CA HIS A 98 0.80 6.82 -0.45
C HIS A 98 2.31 6.99 -0.69
N ASP A 99 3.11 7.09 0.38
CA ASP A 99 4.57 7.14 0.28
C ASP A 99 5.13 5.81 -0.25
N LEU A 100 4.62 4.67 0.26
CA LEU A 100 4.94 3.34 -0.26
C LEU A 100 4.61 3.22 -1.75
N LEU A 101 3.41 3.64 -2.15
CA LEU A 101 2.94 3.61 -3.53
C LEU A 101 3.87 4.42 -4.44
N CYS A 102 4.17 5.66 -4.05
CA CYS A 102 5.04 6.56 -4.80
C CYS A 102 6.45 5.99 -4.98
N VAL A 103 7.07 5.48 -3.90
CA VAL A 103 8.43 4.92 -3.96
C VAL A 103 8.49 3.70 -4.87
N LEU A 104 7.50 2.81 -4.79
CA LEU A 104 7.51 1.59 -5.58
C LEU A 104 7.15 1.87 -7.06
N LEU A 105 6.13 2.68 -7.35
CA LEU A 105 5.76 3.02 -8.73
C LEU A 105 6.84 3.81 -9.47
N SER A 106 7.55 4.72 -8.77
CA SER A 106 8.71 5.45 -9.31
C SER A 106 9.93 4.58 -9.56
N GLY A 107 9.85 3.26 -9.30
CA GLY A 107 10.93 2.35 -9.58
C GLY A 107 12.09 2.50 -8.59
N HIS A 108 11.82 2.90 -7.35
CA HIS A 108 12.78 2.92 -6.24
C HIS A 108 12.56 1.76 -5.25
N THR A 109 13.43 1.65 -4.25
CA THR A 109 13.35 0.66 -3.18
C THR A 109 12.94 1.37 -1.89
N LEU A 110 11.87 0.91 -1.27
CA LEU A 110 11.37 1.44 -0.01
C LEU A 110 12.24 0.94 1.15
N LEU A 111 12.54 1.82 2.09
CA LEU A 111 13.03 1.49 3.43
C LEU A 111 12.12 2.15 4.44
N ALA A 112 11.14 1.41 4.94
CA ALA A 112 10.12 1.96 5.83
C ALA A 112 10.51 1.79 7.31
N LYS A 113 10.45 2.88 8.07
CA LYS A 113 10.36 2.85 9.53
C LYS A 113 8.90 3.04 9.92
N LEU A 114 8.28 1.98 10.43
CA LEU A 114 6.89 2.01 10.88
C LEU A 114 6.77 2.74 12.22
N ALA A 115 5.66 3.46 12.41
CA ALA A 115 5.28 3.95 13.72
C ALA A 115 5.03 2.78 14.69
N SER A 116 5.42 2.94 15.95
CA SER A 116 5.11 1.96 16.99
C SER A 116 3.60 1.85 17.26
N THR A 117 2.84 2.88 16.90
CA THR A 117 1.37 2.92 17.00
C THR A 117 0.66 2.31 15.80
N ASP A 118 1.36 2.05 14.68
CA ASP A 118 0.80 1.30 13.54
C ASP A 118 1.77 0.21 13.03
N PRO A 119 2.04 -0.82 13.85
CA PRO A 119 2.90 -1.92 13.45
C PRO A 119 2.18 -2.99 12.63
N VAL A 120 0.84 -2.96 12.56
CA VAL A 120 0.01 -4.06 12.04
C VAL A 120 -0.39 -3.83 10.59
N LEU A 121 -1.02 -2.69 10.28
CA LEU A 121 -1.67 -2.51 8.98
C LEU A 121 -0.67 -2.43 7.83
N PRO A 122 0.45 -1.68 7.92
CA PRO A 122 1.43 -1.62 6.84
C PRO A 122 2.05 -2.97 6.55
N ARG A 123 2.31 -3.80 7.59
CA ARG A 123 2.87 -5.15 7.42
C ARG A 123 1.88 -6.10 6.75
N TRP A 124 0.61 -6.04 7.15
CA TRP A 124 -0.43 -6.83 6.51
C TRP A 124 -0.56 -6.44 5.03
N LEU A 125 -0.63 -5.14 4.72
CA LEU A 125 -0.77 -4.66 3.35
C LEU A 125 0.44 -5.03 2.46
N VAL A 126 1.66 -4.94 3.00
CA VAL A 126 2.86 -5.41 2.29
C VAL A 126 2.81 -6.91 2.07
N THR A 127 2.29 -7.70 3.03
CA THR A 127 2.13 -9.15 2.87
C THR A 127 1.16 -9.46 1.72
N GLU A 128 0.03 -8.76 1.63
CA GLU A 128 -0.90 -8.89 0.51
C GLU A 128 -0.25 -8.52 -0.83
N LEU A 129 0.53 -7.42 -0.88
CA LEU A 129 1.25 -7.02 -2.08
C LEU A 129 2.29 -8.07 -2.51
N LEU A 130 3.05 -8.63 -1.56
CA LEU A 130 4.05 -9.66 -1.83
C LEU A 130 3.42 -10.98 -2.28
N ALA A 131 2.23 -11.32 -1.78
CA ALA A 131 1.48 -12.49 -2.24
C ALA A 131 1.02 -12.33 -3.71
N LEU A 132 0.71 -11.10 -4.13
CA LEU A 132 0.30 -10.79 -5.49
C LEU A 132 1.50 -10.67 -6.44
N GLU A 133 2.61 -10.08 -5.99
CA GLU A 133 3.82 -9.85 -6.75
C GLU A 133 5.08 -10.02 -5.87
N PRO A 134 5.63 -11.25 -5.80
CA PRO A 134 6.78 -11.57 -4.95
C PRO A 134 8.06 -10.78 -5.29
N ALA A 135 8.19 -10.26 -6.51
CA ALA A 135 9.39 -9.51 -6.90
C ALA A 135 9.58 -8.21 -6.09
N PHE A 136 8.54 -7.70 -5.42
CA PHE A 136 8.66 -6.59 -4.48
C PHE A 136 9.47 -6.93 -3.22
N ALA A 137 9.73 -8.20 -2.90
CA ALA A 137 10.53 -8.59 -1.75
C ALA A 137 11.97 -8.04 -1.81
N ALA A 138 12.51 -7.83 -3.02
CA ALA A 138 13.81 -7.19 -3.20
C ALA A 138 13.76 -5.65 -3.13
N ARG A 139 12.58 -5.07 -2.90
CA ARG A 139 12.29 -3.63 -3.04
C ARG A 139 11.67 -2.98 -1.79
N ILE A 140 11.47 -3.73 -0.70
CA ILE A 140 10.84 -3.25 0.55
C ILE A 140 11.65 -3.76 1.74
#